data_AF-A0A1Q7ITH4-F1
#
_entry.id   AF-A0A1Q7ITH4-F1
#
_cell.length_a   1.000
_cell.length_b   1.000
_cell.length_c   1.000
_cell.angle_alpha   90.00
_cell.angle_beta   90.00
_cell.angle_gamma   90.00
#
_symmetry.space_group_name_H-M   'P 1'
#
loop_
_entity.id
_entity.type
_entity.pdbx_description
1 polymer ?
#
loop_
_entity_poly.entity_id
_entity_poly.type
_entity_poly.pdbx_seq_one_letter_code
_entity_poly.pdbx_strand_id
1 'polypeptide(L)'
;MQQPQRKDQMSIGREIEDIARDLIKHQHDHPPVRDLNREFDRKLTFTDRVASDFARLVGSWVFVLAQLGLMLLWVLLNALSVLRHWDPYPFLFLNFVFSLEAAIWVSVVLMALNRQADRDRMRAQNDYELNVKAEEELKALMNHLMHQDEILLQIVNRLDRGDREMKRLARRLEQVLEANAEASRPPQTPQGAPASPVSTPAQPERPLGLPTP
;
A
#
# COMPACT_ATOMS: atom_id res chain seq x y z
N MET A 1 -22.66 -53.24 2.09
CA MET A 1 -22.36 -51.95 1.43
C MET A 1 -21.78 -51.00 2.47
N GLN A 2 -20.92 -50.06 2.03
CA GLN A 2 -20.27 -48.95 2.78
C GLN A 2 -18.92 -49.24 3.44
N GLN A 3 -17.82 -48.92 2.72
CA GLN A 3 -16.58 -48.40 3.33
C GLN A 3 -15.53 -47.73 2.38
N PRO A 4 -15.88 -46.84 1.41
CA PRO A 4 -14.85 -46.05 0.72
C PRO A 4 -14.59 -44.65 1.30
N GLN A 5 -15.46 -44.11 2.15
CA GLN A 5 -15.47 -42.67 2.53
C GLN A 5 -14.43 -42.24 3.59
N ARG A 6 -13.78 -43.16 4.31
CA ARG A 6 -12.93 -42.82 5.46
C ARG A 6 -11.49 -42.43 5.08
N LYS A 7 -11.03 -42.84 3.88
CA LYS A 7 -9.65 -42.62 3.43
C LYS A 7 -9.44 -41.24 2.82
N ASP A 8 -10.45 -40.71 2.13
CA ASP A 8 -10.41 -39.37 1.54
C ASP A 8 -10.45 -38.26 2.60
N GLN A 9 -11.24 -38.42 3.67
CA GLN A 9 -11.26 -37.45 4.78
C GLN A 9 -9.89 -37.29 5.48
N MET A 10 -9.09 -38.36 5.56
CA MET A 10 -7.73 -38.31 6.14
C MET A 10 -6.68 -37.68 5.20
N SER A 11 -6.96 -37.54 3.91
CA SER A 11 -6.08 -36.85 2.96
C SER A 11 -6.36 -35.35 2.99
N ILE A 12 -7.65 -34.99 2.95
CA ILE A 12 -8.11 -33.59 2.98
C ILE A 12 -7.68 -32.90 4.27
N GLY A 13 -7.76 -33.58 5.42
CA GLY A 13 -7.31 -33.00 6.69
C GLY A 13 -5.81 -32.67 6.72
N ARG A 14 -4.98 -33.48 6.06
CA ARG A 14 -3.53 -33.26 6.00
C ARG A 14 -3.16 -32.16 5.00
N GLU A 15 -3.84 -32.10 3.85
CA GLU A 15 -3.65 -30.99 2.89
C GLU A 15 -4.06 -29.64 3.50
N ILE A 16 -5.17 -29.58 4.24
CA ILE A 16 -5.59 -28.34 4.92
C ILE A 16 -4.58 -27.95 5.99
N GLU A 17 -4.03 -28.93 6.71
CA GLU A 17 -3.01 -28.67 7.72
C GLU A 17 -1.71 -28.19 7.09
N ASP A 18 -1.29 -28.74 5.95
CA ASP A 18 -0.09 -28.31 5.23
C ASP A 18 -0.27 -26.93 4.59
N ILE A 19 -1.43 -26.62 4.02
CA ILE A 19 -1.77 -25.29 3.49
C ILE A 19 -1.80 -24.27 4.64
N ALA A 20 -2.39 -24.61 5.79
CA ALA A 20 -2.39 -23.75 6.97
C ALA A 20 -0.96 -23.55 7.51
N ARG A 21 -0.13 -24.60 7.49
CA ARG A 21 1.28 -24.53 7.93
C ARG A 21 2.11 -23.66 7.00
N ASP A 22 1.84 -23.67 5.69
CA ASP A 22 2.53 -22.85 4.69
C ASP A 22 2.07 -21.38 4.70
N LEU A 23 0.79 -21.13 5.03
CA LEU A 23 0.27 -19.78 5.26
C LEU A 23 0.85 -19.13 6.52
N ILE A 24 1.02 -19.90 7.60
CA ILE A 24 1.67 -19.41 8.84
C ILE A 24 3.16 -19.13 8.59
N LYS A 25 3.79 -19.79 7.62
CA LYS A 25 5.21 -19.62 7.29
C LYS A 25 5.55 -18.27 6.65
N HIS A 26 4.54 -17.52 6.20
CA HIS A 26 4.69 -16.16 5.64
C HIS A 26 4.42 -15.05 6.68
N GLN A 27 4.55 -15.36 7.97
CA GLN A 27 4.59 -14.33 9.01
C GLN A 27 5.87 -13.49 8.79
N HIS A 28 5.70 -12.31 8.21
CA HIS A 28 6.76 -11.31 8.09
C HIS A 28 7.23 -10.96 9.50
N ASP A 29 8.44 -11.41 9.81
CA ASP A 29 9.12 -11.15 11.07
C ASP A 29 9.62 -9.69 11.01
N HIS A 30 8.74 -8.75 11.36
CA HIS A 30 9.18 -7.36 11.51
C HIS A 30 10.10 -7.32 12.73
N PRO A 31 11.38 -6.94 12.59
CA PRO A 31 12.24 -6.74 13.75
C PRO A 31 11.53 -5.78 14.71
N PRO A 32 11.50 -6.07 16.02
CA PRO A 32 10.77 -5.27 16.99
C PRO A 32 11.19 -3.81 16.82
N VAL A 33 10.21 -2.90 16.77
CA VAL A 33 10.42 -1.46 16.64
C VAL A 33 11.48 -1.07 17.65
N ARG A 34 12.70 -0.83 17.16
CA ARG A 34 13.85 -0.57 18.02
C ARG A 34 13.64 0.82 18.57
N ASP A 35 13.13 0.89 19.80
CA ASP A 35 12.90 2.13 20.51
C ASP A 35 14.25 2.74 20.88
N LEU A 36 14.87 3.40 19.91
CA LEU A 36 16.20 4.03 20.02
C LEU A 36 16.23 5.06 21.15
N ASN A 37 15.06 5.59 21.55
CA ASN A 37 14.92 6.47 22.70
C ASN A 37 15.49 5.81 23.98
N ARG A 38 15.33 4.48 24.13
CA ARG A 38 15.85 3.70 25.28
C ARG A 38 17.35 3.41 25.23
N GLU A 39 17.97 3.29 24.05
CA GLU A 39 19.42 3.09 23.95
C GLU A 39 20.18 4.39 24.29
N PHE A 40 19.61 5.56 23.99
CA PHE A 40 20.18 6.86 24.37
C PHE A 40 20.06 7.18 25.87
N ASP A 41 18.96 6.76 26.51
CA ASP A 41 18.80 6.89 27.97
C ASP A 41 19.91 6.12 28.73
N ARG A 42 20.51 5.09 28.13
CA ARG A 42 21.50 4.25 28.83
C ARG A 42 22.87 4.91 29.02
N LYS A 43 23.08 6.11 28.44
CA LYS A 43 24.24 6.98 28.70
C LYS A 43 23.85 8.29 29.41
N LEU A 44 22.78 8.27 30.21
CA LEU A 44 22.37 9.39 31.07
C LEU A 44 23.55 9.81 31.97
N THR A 45 24.26 10.85 31.56
CA THR A 45 25.27 11.50 32.38
C THR A 45 24.53 12.19 33.54
N PHE A 46 25.17 12.41 34.69
CA PHE A 46 24.56 13.14 35.81
C PHE A 46 23.86 14.45 35.35
N THR A 47 24.46 15.12 34.37
CA THR A 47 23.96 16.31 33.68
C THR A 47 22.64 16.11 32.94
N ASP A 48 22.39 14.93 32.36
CA ASP A 48 21.16 14.64 31.61
C ASP A 48 19.95 14.54 32.53
N ARG A 49 20.15 13.99 33.74
CA ARG A 49 19.12 13.87 34.77
C ARG A 49 18.78 15.22 35.37
N VAL A 50 19.81 16.02 35.69
CA VAL A 50 19.62 17.41 36.14
C VAL A 50 18.91 18.24 35.08
N ALA A 51 19.28 18.12 33.80
CA ALA A 51 18.62 18.84 32.72
C ALA A 51 17.15 18.39 32.52
N SER A 52 16.85 17.11 32.70
CA SER A 52 15.48 16.57 32.61
C SER A 52 14.58 17.07 33.74
N ASP A 53 15.11 17.13 34.96
CA ASP A 53 14.38 17.63 36.12
C ASP A 53 14.21 19.16 36.04
N PHE A 54 15.24 19.87 35.58
CA PHE A 54 15.21 21.30 35.36
C PHE A 54 14.23 21.71 34.26
N ALA A 55 14.21 21.00 33.12
CA ALA A 55 13.25 21.27 32.05
C ALA A 55 11.79 21.10 32.52
N ARG A 56 11.53 20.11 33.39
CA ARG A 56 10.21 19.93 34.01
C ARG A 56 9.86 21.03 35.00
N LEU A 57 10.83 21.51 35.77
CA LEU A 57 10.63 22.59 36.73
C LEU A 57 10.36 23.94 36.04
N VAL A 58 11.12 24.23 34.99
CA VAL A 58 11.09 25.51 34.25
C VAL A 58 9.93 25.56 33.25
N GLY A 59 9.51 24.42 32.70
CA GLY A 59 8.34 24.31 31.83
C GLY A 59 7.00 24.41 32.57
N SER A 60 7.00 24.52 33.91
CA SER A 60 5.78 24.62 34.70
C SER A 60 5.31 26.07 34.82
N TRP A 61 4.02 26.29 34.56
CA TRP A 61 3.36 27.59 34.77
C TRP A 61 3.46 28.11 36.21
N VAL A 62 3.59 27.20 37.19
CA VAL A 62 3.74 27.56 38.60
C VAL A 62 5.06 28.26 38.88
N PHE A 63 6.15 27.86 38.18
CA PHE A 63 7.46 28.49 38.34
C PHE A 63 7.45 29.94 37.86
N VAL A 64 6.84 30.19 36.70
CA VAL A 64 6.70 31.54 36.13
C VAL A 64 5.93 32.46 37.08
N LEU A 65 4.82 31.97 37.64
CA LEU A 65 4.01 32.73 38.61
C LEU A 65 4.75 32.98 39.93
N ALA A 66 5.52 31.99 40.42
CA ALA A 66 6.33 32.15 41.63
C ALA A 66 7.43 33.21 41.44
N GLN A 67 8.14 33.21 40.30
CA GLN A 67 9.17 34.21 40.00
C GLN A 67 8.57 35.61 39.88
N LEU A 68 7.42 35.74 39.21
CA LEU A 68 6.70 37.01 39.11
C LEU A 68 6.24 37.50 40.49
N GLY A 69 5.72 36.60 41.33
CA GLY A 69 5.32 36.89 42.70
C GLY A 69 6.49 37.34 43.57
N LEU A 70 7.65 36.69 43.46
CA LEU A 70 8.89 37.09 44.15
C LEU A 70 9.32 38.50 43.73
N MET A 71 9.29 38.80 42.43
CA MET A 71 9.63 40.13 41.91
C MET A 71 8.66 41.20 42.42
N LEU A 72 7.36 40.94 42.37
CA LEU A 72 6.35 41.85 42.89
C LEU A 72 6.51 42.04 44.40
N LEU A 73 6.73 40.96 45.16
CA LEU A 73 6.97 41.03 46.59
C LEU A 73 8.19 41.90 46.92
N TRP A 74 9.29 41.76 46.18
CA TRP A 74 10.49 42.58 46.37
C TRP A 74 10.22 44.06 46.12
N VAL A 75 9.51 44.39 45.03
CA VAL A 75 9.12 45.76 44.70
C VAL A 75 8.18 46.32 45.76
N LEU A 76 7.17 45.57 46.20
CA LEU A 76 6.24 46.01 47.25
C LEU A 76 6.94 46.25 48.59
N LEU A 77 7.84 45.35 49.01
CA LEU A 77 8.62 45.51 50.25
C LEU A 77 9.48 46.78 50.23
N ASN A 78 10.09 47.10 49.08
CA ASN A 78 10.87 48.33 48.90
C ASN A 78 9.97 49.57 48.80
N ALA A 79 8.85 49.52 48.07
CA ALA A 79 7.93 50.64 47.88
C ALA A 79 7.19 51.04 49.17
N LEU A 80 6.86 50.06 50.02
CA LEU A 80 6.19 50.30 51.30
C LEU A 80 7.17 50.74 52.41
N SER A 81 8.47 50.87 52.11
CA SER A 81 9.51 51.28 53.07
C SER A 81 9.53 50.44 54.37
N VAL A 82 9.12 49.17 54.29
CA VAL A 82 9.01 48.27 55.46
C VAL A 82 10.39 48.01 56.08
N LEU A 83 11.41 47.98 55.24
CA LEU A 83 12.82 48.08 55.63
C LEU A 83 13.38 49.26 54.84
N ARG A 84 13.86 50.32 55.52
CA ARG A 84 14.58 51.50 54.96
C ARG A 84 15.05 51.27 53.51
N HIS A 85 14.62 52.12 52.55
CA HIS A 85 14.95 52.08 51.11
C HIS A 85 16.33 51.48 50.77
N TRP A 86 16.41 50.15 50.71
CA TRP A 86 17.66 49.43 50.49
C TRP A 86 17.96 49.37 48.99
N ASP A 87 16.93 49.31 48.15
CA ASP A 87 17.05 49.38 46.70
C ASP A 87 16.19 50.53 46.13
N PRO A 88 16.69 51.78 46.13
CA PRO A 88 15.99 52.92 45.54
C PRO A 88 15.77 52.71 44.03
N TYR A 89 14.66 53.25 43.51
CA TYR A 89 14.41 53.25 42.06
C TYR A 89 15.59 53.91 41.33
N PRO A 90 16.24 53.25 40.34
CA PRO A 90 15.74 52.19 39.46
C PRO A 90 16.15 50.73 39.81
N PHE A 91 16.13 50.34 41.09
CA PHE A 91 16.38 48.97 41.58
C PHE A 91 17.67 48.33 41.03
N LEU A 92 18.81 48.90 41.39
CA LEU A 92 20.11 48.51 40.82
C LEU A 92 20.49 47.08 41.20
N PHE A 93 20.19 46.65 42.43
CA PHE A 93 20.53 45.30 42.89
C PHE A 93 19.63 44.25 42.25
N LEU A 94 18.33 44.50 42.19
CA LEU A 94 17.39 43.60 41.53
C LEU A 94 17.78 43.39 40.05
N ASN A 95 18.02 44.48 39.33
CA ASN A 95 18.42 44.42 37.91
C ASN A 95 19.75 43.68 37.70
N PHE A 96 20.71 43.84 38.63
CA PHE A 96 21.97 43.09 38.58
C PHE A 96 21.74 41.58 38.72
N VAL A 97 20.96 41.15 39.70
CA VAL A 97 20.67 39.73 39.94
C VAL A 97 19.95 39.11 38.74
N PHE A 98 18.91 39.76 38.21
CA PHE A 98 18.20 39.26 37.02
C PHE A 98 19.09 39.18 35.78
N SER A 99 20.03 40.11 35.61
CA SER A 99 20.98 40.07 34.49
C SER A 99 21.92 38.86 34.61
N LEU A 100 22.38 38.55 35.82
CA LEU A 100 23.18 37.36 36.09
C LEU A 100 22.36 36.08 35.88
N GLU A 101 21.12 36.04 36.36
CA GLU A 101 20.20 34.92 36.11
C GLU A 101 20.01 34.69 34.62
N ALA A 102 19.73 35.76 33.84
CA ALA A 102 19.54 35.67 32.40
C ALA A 102 20.76 35.06 31.68
N ALA A 103 21.98 35.42 32.08
CA ALA A 103 23.20 34.85 31.52
C ALA A 103 23.30 33.33 31.78
N ILE A 104 22.94 32.89 32.98
CA ILE A 104 22.89 31.46 33.34
C ILE A 104 21.81 30.76 32.50
N TRP A 105 20.62 31.36 32.38
CA TRP A 105 19.52 30.83 31.56
C TRP A 105 19.94 30.62 30.11
N VAL A 106 20.63 31.59 29.51
CA VAL A 106 21.10 31.49 28.11
C VAL A 106 22.02 30.28 27.93
N SER A 107 22.96 30.04 28.84
CA SER A 107 23.87 28.90 28.74
C SER A 107 23.14 27.56 28.86
N VAL A 108 22.18 27.46 29.77
CA VAL A 108 21.36 26.26 29.92
C VAL A 108 20.48 26.02 28.68
N VAL A 109 19.88 27.07 28.15
CA VAL A 109 19.08 27.00 26.92
C VAL A 109 19.94 26.59 25.73
N LEU A 110 21.14 27.16 25.56
CA LEU A 110 22.05 26.78 24.49
C LEU A 110 22.47 25.30 24.58
N MET A 111 22.72 24.80 25.79
CA MET A 111 23.01 23.38 26.00
C MET A 111 21.80 22.49 25.70
N ALA A 112 20.58 22.93 26.02
CA ALA A 112 19.35 22.22 25.68
C ALA A 112 19.10 22.21 24.16
N LEU A 113 19.36 23.33 23.47
CA LEU A 113 19.23 23.47 22.02
C LEU A 113 20.23 22.59 21.28
N ASN A 114 21.51 22.57 21.68
CA ASN A 114 22.51 21.67 21.10
C ASN A 114 22.09 20.21 21.24
N ARG A 115 21.62 19.79 22.43
CA ARG A 115 21.12 18.43 22.66
C ARG A 115 19.86 18.11 21.85
N GLN A 116 18.99 19.08 21.61
CA GLN A 116 17.82 18.89 20.76
C GLN A 116 18.22 18.73 19.30
N ALA A 117 19.13 19.58 18.78
CA ALA A 117 19.64 19.49 17.42
C ALA A 117 20.33 18.16 17.13
N ASP A 118 21.13 17.64 18.07
CA ASP A 118 21.76 16.32 17.92
C ASP A 118 20.72 15.20 17.81
N ARG A 119 19.68 15.22 18.67
CA ARG A 119 18.58 14.24 18.60
C ARG A 119 17.80 14.35 17.31
N ASP A 120 17.51 15.56 16.85
CA ASP A 120 16.76 15.80 15.63
C ASP A 120 17.55 15.35 14.39
N ARG A 121 18.87 15.56 14.36
CA ARG A 121 19.76 15.05 13.30
C ARG A 121 19.75 13.53 13.24
N MET A 122 19.84 12.85 14.38
CA MET A 122 19.83 11.38 14.44
C MET A 122 18.47 10.80 14.02
N ARG A 123 17.37 11.43 14.46
CA ARG A 123 16.01 11.06 14.01
C ARG A 123 15.87 11.20 12.51
N ALA A 124 16.31 12.32 11.94
CA ALA A 124 16.27 12.55 10.50
C ALA A 124 17.10 11.51 9.71
N GLN A 125 18.26 11.09 10.21
CA GLN A 125 19.06 10.03 9.58
C GLN A 125 18.34 8.68 9.59
N ASN A 126 17.74 8.30 10.71
CA ASN A 126 17.00 7.06 10.81
C ASN A 126 15.72 7.08 9.96
N ASP A 127 14.97 8.18 9.98
CA ASP A 127 13.78 8.34 9.14
C ASP A 127 14.14 8.24 7.65
N TYR A 128 15.29 8.79 7.25
CA TYR A 128 15.82 8.62 5.90
C TYR A 128 16.12 7.15 5.56
N GLU A 129 16.83 6.43 6.43
CA GLU A 129 17.14 5.00 6.23
C GLU A 129 15.88 4.13 6.16
N LEU A 130 14.91 4.38 7.03
CA LEU A 130 13.61 3.70 7.01
C LEU A 130 12.86 3.98 5.72
N ASN A 131 12.86 5.23 5.26
CA ASN A 131 12.18 5.60 4.02
C ASN A 131 12.82 4.94 2.79
N VAL A 132 14.16 4.83 2.75
CA VAL A 132 14.85 4.11 1.67
C VAL A 132 14.48 2.62 1.69
N LYS A 133 14.48 1.98 2.86
CA LYS A 133 14.07 0.57 2.98
C LYS A 133 12.61 0.37 2.58
N ALA A 134 11.71 1.27 2.99
CA ALA A 134 10.32 1.24 2.60
C ALA A 134 10.15 1.39 1.07
N GLU A 135 10.96 2.23 0.42
CA GLU A 135 10.97 2.36 -1.04
C GLU A 135 11.41 1.05 -1.71
N GLU A 136 12.43 0.36 -1.18
CA GLU A 136 12.89 -0.93 -1.68
C GLU A 136 11.80 -2.02 -1.53
N GLU A 137 11.17 -2.11 -0.36
CA GLU A 137 10.05 -3.03 -0.12
C GLU A 137 8.86 -2.75 -1.05
N LEU A 138 8.54 -1.46 -1.26
CA LEU A 138 7.50 -1.04 -2.19
C LEU A 138 7.83 -1.46 -3.63
N LYS A 139 9.08 -1.30 -4.08
CA LYS A 139 9.53 -1.77 -5.40
C LYS A 139 9.42 -3.29 -5.52
N ALA A 140 9.80 -4.03 -4.48
CA ALA A 140 9.66 -5.49 -4.46
C ALA A 140 8.19 -5.92 -4.58
N LEU A 141 7.28 -5.26 -3.85
CA LEU A 141 5.85 -5.50 -3.95
C LEU A 141 5.29 -5.18 -5.34
N MET A 142 5.71 -4.06 -5.93
CA MET A 142 5.32 -3.66 -7.29
C MET A 142 5.75 -4.70 -8.33
N ASN A 143 6.99 -5.19 -8.22
CA ASN A 143 7.50 -6.25 -9.10
C ASN A 143 6.71 -7.54 -8.93
N HIS A 144 6.34 -7.89 -7.70
CA HIS A 144 5.51 -9.07 -7.45
C HIS A 144 4.12 -8.93 -8.08
N LEU A 145 3.48 -7.76 -7.96
CA LEU A 145 2.18 -7.48 -8.58
C LEU A 145 2.26 -7.55 -10.11
N MET A 146 3.27 -6.92 -10.73
CA MET A 146 3.46 -7.02 -12.18
C MET A 146 3.66 -8.47 -12.64
N HIS A 147 4.37 -9.28 -11.86
CA HIS A 147 4.54 -10.70 -12.16
C HIS A 147 3.22 -11.47 -12.02
N GLN A 148 2.40 -11.17 -11.01
CA GLN A 148 1.06 -11.75 -10.89
C GLN A 148 0.17 -11.38 -12.08
N ASP A 149 0.19 -10.13 -12.52
CA ASP A 149 -0.57 -9.68 -13.70
C ASP A 149 -0.15 -10.43 -14.96
N GLU A 150 1.15 -10.68 -15.14
CA GLU A 150 1.65 -11.47 -16.26
C GLU A 150 1.14 -12.93 -16.21
N ILE A 151 1.16 -13.56 -15.04
CA ILE A 151 0.62 -14.91 -14.85
C ILE A 151 -0.89 -14.93 -15.14
N LEU A 152 -1.64 -13.95 -14.64
CA LEU A 152 -3.08 -13.83 -14.89
C LEU A 152 -3.37 -13.71 -16.39
N LEU A 153 -2.62 -12.88 -17.12
CA LEU A 153 -2.74 -12.76 -18.58
C LEU A 153 -2.42 -14.07 -19.31
N GLN A 154 -1.43 -14.83 -18.84
CA GLN A 154 -1.15 -16.15 -19.41
C GLN A 154 -2.30 -17.14 -19.19
N ILE A 155 -2.89 -17.15 -17.99
CA ILE A 155 -4.03 -18.02 -17.65
C ILE A 155 -5.24 -17.66 -18.53
N VAL A 156 -5.58 -16.38 -18.63
CA VAL A 156 -6.67 -15.88 -19.49
C VAL A 156 -6.44 -16.32 -20.94
N ASN A 157 -5.22 -16.13 -21.48
CA ASN A 157 -4.89 -16.55 -22.84
C ASN A 157 -4.96 -18.07 -23.05
N ARG A 158 -4.69 -18.88 -22.03
CA ARG A 158 -4.84 -20.35 -22.08
C ARG A 158 -6.31 -20.76 -22.08
N LEU A 159 -7.14 -20.14 -21.22
CA LEU A 159 -8.59 -20.34 -21.19
C LEU A 159 -9.22 -20.02 -22.55
N ASP A 160 -8.84 -18.88 -23.13
CA ASP A 160 -9.30 -18.43 -24.45
C ASP A 160 -8.90 -19.37 -25.60
N ARG A 161 -7.73 -20.02 -25.49
CA ARG A 161 -7.32 -21.06 -26.44
C ARG A 161 -8.15 -22.33 -26.26
N GLY A 162 -8.35 -22.77 -25.02
CA GLY A 162 -9.17 -23.94 -24.70
C GLY A 162 -10.60 -23.81 -25.23
N ASP A 163 -11.24 -22.65 -25.03
CA ASP A 163 -12.60 -22.39 -25.53
C ASP A 163 -12.68 -22.47 -27.07
N ARG A 164 -11.68 -21.90 -27.76
CA ARG A 164 -11.59 -21.97 -29.23
C ARG A 164 -11.39 -23.39 -29.75
N GLU A 165 -10.58 -24.21 -29.08
CA GLU A 165 -10.39 -25.62 -29.43
C GLU A 165 -11.67 -26.42 -29.22
N MET A 166 -12.36 -26.22 -28.10
CA MET A 166 -13.62 -26.88 -27.81
C MET A 166 -14.68 -26.57 -28.87
N LYS A 167 -14.81 -25.30 -29.27
CA LYS A 167 -15.69 -24.86 -30.38
C LYS A 167 -15.29 -25.43 -31.74
N ARG A 168 -14.02 -25.76 -31.97
CA ARG A 168 -13.57 -26.40 -33.22
C ARG A 168 -13.92 -27.89 -33.22
N LEU A 169 -13.70 -28.58 -32.10
CA LEU A 169 -14.05 -29.99 -31.96
C LEU A 169 -15.56 -30.21 -32.08
N ALA A 170 -16.37 -29.34 -31.45
CA ALA A 170 -17.82 -29.36 -31.59
C ALA A 170 -18.26 -29.26 -33.07
N ARG A 171 -17.72 -28.29 -33.81
CA ARG A 171 -18.02 -28.11 -35.24
C ARG A 171 -17.57 -29.29 -36.10
N ARG A 172 -16.42 -29.91 -35.80
CA ARG A 172 -15.96 -31.11 -36.52
C ARG A 172 -16.86 -32.31 -36.25
N LEU A 173 -17.30 -32.51 -35.01
CA LEU A 173 -18.25 -33.58 -34.67
C LEU A 173 -19.57 -33.38 -35.41
N GLU A 174 -20.08 -32.15 -35.46
CA GLU A 174 -21.27 -31.78 -36.23
C GLU A 174 -21.11 -32.09 -37.72
N GLN A 175 -19.99 -31.69 -38.33
CA GLN A 175 -19.67 -32.02 -39.73
C GLN A 175 -19.56 -33.53 -40.00
N VAL A 176 -18.94 -34.29 -39.10
CA VAL A 176 -18.83 -35.75 -39.26
C VAL A 176 -20.19 -36.42 -39.11
N LEU A 177 -21.02 -35.96 -38.19
CA LEU A 177 -22.40 -36.43 -38.03
C LEU A 177 -23.21 -36.14 -39.29
N GLU A 178 -23.11 -34.93 -39.86
CA GLU A 178 -23.76 -34.55 -41.12
C GLU A 178 -23.27 -35.39 -42.30
N ALA A 179 -21.96 -35.51 -42.49
CA ALA A 179 -21.37 -36.30 -43.58
C ALA A 179 -21.73 -37.79 -43.48
N ASN A 180 -21.77 -38.35 -42.26
CA ASN A 180 -22.18 -39.73 -42.04
C ASN A 180 -23.70 -39.92 -42.26
N ALA A 181 -24.52 -38.92 -41.93
CA ALA A 181 -25.95 -38.91 -42.23
C ALA A 181 -26.23 -38.82 -43.74
N GLU A 182 -25.42 -38.07 -44.50
CA GLU A 182 -25.50 -38.01 -45.96
C GLU A 182 -25.04 -39.32 -46.62
N ALA A 183 -23.94 -39.93 -46.14
CA ALA A 183 -23.42 -41.19 -46.66
C ALA A 183 -24.35 -42.40 -46.38
N SER A 184 -25.13 -42.34 -45.29
CA SER A 184 -26.10 -43.38 -44.93
C SER A 184 -27.46 -43.22 -45.63
N ARG A 185 -27.63 -42.21 -46.49
CA ARG A 185 -28.84 -42.01 -47.29
C ARG A 185 -28.79 -42.95 -48.52
N PRO A 186 -29.80 -43.82 -48.75
CA PRO A 186 -29.78 -44.73 -49.89
C PRO A 186 -29.76 -43.95 -51.23
N PRO A 187 -29.14 -44.49 -52.29
CA PRO A 187 -28.99 -43.79 -53.55
C PRO A 187 -30.37 -43.46 -54.15
N GLN A 188 -30.64 -42.17 -54.33
CA GLN A 188 -31.80 -41.74 -55.09
C GLN A 188 -31.58 -42.14 -56.56
N THR A 189 -32.46 -42.98 -57.08
CA THR A 189 -32.50 -43.37 -58.49
C THR A 189 -32.80 -42.13 -59.33
N PRO A 190 -32.06 -41.83 -60.43
CA PRO A 190 -32.40 -40.72 -61.30
C PRO A 190 -33.70 -41.06 -62.03
N GLN A 191 -34.82 -40.47 -61.61
CA GLN A 191 -36.13 -40.67 -62.24
C GLN A 191 -36.64 -39.34 -62.79
N GLY A 192 -36.75 -39.28 -64.13
CA GLY A 192 -37.64 -38.33 -64.81
C GLY A 192 -37.04 -37.51 -65.95
N ALA A 193 -36.67 -38.15 -67.06
CA ALA A 193 -36.78 -37.50 -68.36
C ALA A 193 -38.26 -37.50 -68.78
N PRO A 194 -38.85 -36.40 -69.26
CA PRO A 194 -40.05 -36.46 -70.07
C PRO A 194 -39.65 -36.50 -71.55
N ALA A 195 -40.17 -37.52 -72.22
CA ALA A 195 -40.07 -37.75 -73.64
C ALA A 195 -40.59 -36.57 -74.47
N SER A 196 -39.86 -36.23 -75.54
CA SER A 196 -40.42 -35.54 -76.69
C SER A 196 -41.42 -36.45 -77.42
N PRO A 197 -42.45 -35.87 -78.05
CA PRO A 197 -42.72 -36.28 -79.42
C PRO A 197 -43.05 -35.11 -80.38
N VAL A 198 -42.49 -35.25 -81.58
CA VAL A 198 -43.12 -35.04 -82.90
C VAL A 198 -43.16 -33.63 -83.52
N SER A 199 -42.48 -33.60 -84.67
CA SER A 199 -42.32 -32.63 -85.76
C SER A 199 -43.63 -32.21 -86.46
N THR A 200 -43.75 -31.00 -87.06
CA THR A 200 -43.64 -30.69 -88.53
C THR A 200 -44.64 -29.55 -88.88
N PRO A 201 -44.53 -28.73 -89.97
CA PRO A 201 -43.39 -28.13 -90.70
C PRO A 201 -43.47 -26.58 -90.87
N ALA A 202 -42.35 -25.99 -91.36
CA ALA A 202 -42.19 -24.96 -92.42
C ALA A 202 -43.36 -23.98 -92.73
N GLN A 203 -43.21 -22.68 -93.00
CA GLN A 203 -42.11 -21.85 -93.52
C GLN A 203 -42.55 -20.34 -93.49
N PRO A 204 -41.89 -19.38 -94.18
CA PRO A 204 -41.23 -18.19 -93.62
C PRO A 204 -42.01 -16.87 -93.79
N GLU A 205 -41.44 -15.73 -93.34
CA GLU A 205 -41.40 -14.42 -94.05
C GLU A 205 -41.03 -13.26 -93.08
N ARG A 206 -39.75 -12.88 -93.12
CA ARG A 206 -39.12 -11.53 -93.12
C ARG A 206 -39.46 -10.39 -92.11
N PRO A 207 -38.53 -9.40 -91.97
CA PRO A 207 -38.32 -8.55 -90.79
C PRO A 207 -38.85 -7.11 -90.95
N LEU A 208 -38.91 -6.29 -89.88
CA LEU A 208 -38.53 -4.86 -89.88
C LEU A 208 -38.75 -4.16 -88.50
N GLY A 209 -37.84 -3.22 -88.16
CA GLY A 209 -38.12 -2.02 -87.32
C GLY A 209 -37.64 -2.11 -85.86
N LEU A 210 -36.39 -1.72 -85.56
CA LEU A 210 -35.88 -0.38 -85.15
C LEU A 210 -35.99 -0.08 -83.63
N PRO A 211 -34.93 0.45 -82.99
CA PRO A 211 -34.89 0.77 -81.55
C PRO A 211 -35.19 2.25 -81.27
N THR A 212 -35.61 2.57 -80.04
CA THR A 212 -35.69 3.95 -79.49
C THR A 212 -35.69 3.88 -77.96
N PRO A 213 -35.47 5.01 -77.26
CA PRO A 213 -34.33 5.92 -77.33
C PRO A 213 -33.42 5.83 -76.08
#